data_AF-A0A7T2WQA6-F1
#
_entry.id   AF-A0A7T2WQA6-F1
#
_cell.length_a   1.000
_cell.length_b   1.000
_cell.length_c   1.000
_cell.angle_alpha   90.00
_cell.angle_beta   90.00
_cell.angle_gamma   90.00
#
_symmetry.space_group_name_H-M   'P 1'
#
loop_
_entity.id
_entity.type
_entity.pdbx_description
1 polymer ?
#
loop_
_entity_poly.entity_id
_entity_poly.type
_entity_poly.pdbx_seq_one_letter_code
_entity_poly.pdbx_strand_id
1 'polypeptide(L)'
;MKDALAARVNALPAPTAVDAFGNENVRAEVKLYSEALDRTIKVLDLLGKHDLDARLVRVQEDQGRLFQYLVAGIVSELALTSEQTANLPEVMAKHLRQVAAGVKSSELPPAA
;
A
#
# COMPACT_ATOMS: atom_id res chain seq x y z
N MET A 1 32.20 6.07 6.67
CA MET A 1 32.21 5.27 5.41
C MET A 1 31.92 6.12 4.19
N LYS A 2 30.82 6.89 4.17
CA LYS A 2 30.46 7.83 3.10
C LYS A 2 31.61 8.77 2.72
N ASP A 3 32.29 9.35 3.71
CA ASP A 3 33.35 10.35 3.46
C ASP A 3 34.64 9.71 2.90
N ALA A 4 34.98 8.50 3.36
CA ALA A 4 36.13 7.75 2.86
C ALA A 4 35.95 7.28 1.40
N LEU A 5 34.71 6.94 1.00
CA LEU A 5 34.39 6.57 -0.37
C LEU A 5 34.21 7.79 -1.29
N ALA A 6 33.60 8.87 -0.80
CA ALA A 6 33.48 10.12 -1.55
C ALA A 6 34.86 10.71 -1.89
N ALA A 7 35.80 10.65 -0.94
CA ALA A 7 37.19 11.03 -1.19
C ALA A 7 37.86 10.17 -2.28
N ARG A 8 37.56 8.85 -2.33
CA ARG A 8 38.08 7.94 -3.36
C ARG A 8 37.47 8.17 -4.74
N VAL A 9 36.17 8.39 -4.82
CA VAL A 9 35.47 8.71 -6.08
C VAL A 9 35.93 10.04 -6.65
N ASN A 10 36.11 11.06 -5.80
CA ASN A 10 36.61 12.37 -6.23
C ASN A 10 38.09 12.35 -6.61
N ALA A 11 38.85 11.36 -6.12
CA ALA A 11 40.24 11.15 -6.52
C ALA A 11 40.39 10.38 -7.85
N LEU A 12 39.28 9.93 -8.47
CA LEU A 12 39.32 9.28 -9.78
C LEU A 12 39.44 10.33 -10.89
N PRO A 13 40.50 10.28 -11.72
CA PRO A 13 40.67 11.24 -12.82
C PRO A 13 39.67 11.05 -13.96
N ALA A 14 39.08 9.86 -14.11
CA ALA A 14 37.95 9.56 -14.98
C ALA A 14 37.17 8.33 -14.45
N PRO A 15 35.82 8.35 -14.43
CA PRO A 15 34.99 7.24 -13.93
C PRO A 15 34.99 6.01 -14.84
N THR A 16 35.39 6.21 -16.10
CA THR A 16 35.63 5.17 -17.11
C THR A 16 37.14 5.02 -17.37
N ALA A 17 37.56 3.80 -17.72
CA ALA A 17 38.90 3.50 -18.14
C ALA A 17 38.85 2.79 -19.49
N VAL A 18 39.69 3.19 -20.43
CA VAL A 18 39.80 2.53 -21.73
C VAL A 18 40.74 1.34 -21.60
N ASP A 19 40.34 0.15 -22.04
CA ASP A 19 41.22 -1.02 -22.08
C ASP A 19 42.24 -0.95 -23.23
N ALA A 20 43.17 -1.91 -23.27
CA ALA A 20 44.19 -1.98 -24.32
C ALA A 20 43.62 -2.18 -25.74
N PHE A 21 42.32 -2.47 -25.87
CA PHE A 21 41.59 -2.68 -27.12
C PHE A 21 40.67 -1.51 -27.47
N GLY A 22 40.69 -0.42 -26.70
CA GLY A 22 39.89 0.77 -26.97
C GLY A 22 38.47 0.74 -26.39
N ASN A 23 38.10 -0.27 -25.59
CA ASN A 23 36.76 -0.33 -24.99
C ASN A 23 36.73 0.43 -23.66
N GLU A 24 35.66 1.21 -23.46
CA GLU A 24 35.40 1.89 -22.20
C GLU A 24 34.82 0.94 -21.16
N ASN A 25 35.54 0.77 -20.05
CA ASN A 25 35.14 -0.03 -18.91
C ASN A 25 34.90 0.86 -17.69
N VAL A 26 33.77 0.65 -17.02
CA VAL A 26 33.45 1.34 -15.76
C VAL A 26 34.34 0.78 -14.66
N ARG A 27 34.99 1.66 -13.87
CA ARG A 27 35.82 1.23 -12.75
C ARG A 27 34.98 0.50 -11.70
N ALA A 28 35.55 -0.55 -11.11
CA ALA A 28 34.86 -1.43 -10.16
C ALA A 28 34.24 -0.68 -8.96
N GLU A 29 34.88 0.38 -8.48
CA GLU A 29 34.39 1.21 -7.36
C GLU A 29 33.11 1.98 -7.72
N VAL A 30 33.03 2.53 -8.94
CA VAL A 30 31.83 3.21 -9.45
C VAL A 30 30.70 2.18 -9.65
N LYS A 31 31.02 1.03 -10.23
CA LYS A 31 30.07 -0.08 -10.42
C LYS A 31 29.47 -0.55 -9.09
N LEU A 32 30.31 -0.78 -8.08
CA LEU A 32 29.86 -1.22 -6.75
C LEU A 32 28.95 -0.18 -6.09
N TYR A 33 29.25 1.11 -6.26
CA TYR A 33 28.43 2.19 -5.73
C TYR A 33 27.06 2.27 -6.43
N SER A 34 27.04 2.19 -7.76
CA SER A 34 25.79 2.14 -8.54
C SER A 34 24.93 0.94 -8.12
N GLU A 35 25.52 -0.24 -7.98
CA GLU A 35 24.78 -1.43 -7.51
C GLU A 35 24.23 -1.26 -6.09
N ALA A 36 24.98 -0.60 -5.20
CA ALA A 36 24.52 -0.33 -3.84
C ALA A 36 23.35 0.67 -3.82
N LEU A 37 23.40 1.71 -4.66
CA LEU A 37 22.30 2.66 -4.83
C LEU A 37 21.05 1.96 -5.38
N ASP A 38 21.18 1.15 -6.42
CA ASP A 38 20.05 0.41 -7.01
C ASP A 38 19.38 -0.53 -5.99
N ARG A 39 20.18 -1.21 -5.15
CA ARG A 39 19.64 -2.04 -4.06
C ARG A 39 18.92 -1.19 -3.01
N THR A 40 19.44 0.00 -2.69
CA THR A 40 18.82 0.91 -1.72
C THR A 40 17.49 1.45 -2.23
N ILE A 41 17.41 1.83 -3.51
CA ILE A 41 16.16 2.26 -4.16
C ILE A 41 15.09 1.17 -4.06
N LYS A 42 15.46 -0.09 -4.36
CA LYS A 42 14.53 -1.23 -4.25
C LYS A 42 14.00 -1.44 -2.83
N VAL A 43 14.85 -1.26 -1.81
CA VAL A 43 14.43 -1.37 -0.40
C VAL A 43 13.48 -0.22 -0.03
N LEU A 44 13.76 1.00 -0.47
CA LEU A 44 12.89 2.15 -0.23
C LEU A 44 11.53 1.99 -0.91
N ASP A 45 11.49 1.48 -2.15
CA ASP A 45 10.25 1.17 -2.85
C ASP A 45 9.42 0.10 -2.13
N LEU A 46 10.07 -0.96 -1.64
CA LEU A 46 9.41 -2.00 -0.84
C LEU A 46 8.83 -1.43 0.46
N LEU A 47 9.60 -0.59 1.16
CA LEU A 47 9.14 0.05 2.39
C LEU A 47 7.95 0.97 2.14
N GLY A 48 7.99 1.75 1.05
CA GLY A 48 6.88 2.61 0.63
C GLY A 48 5.61 1.82 0.33
N LYS A 49 5.71 0.68 -0.37
CA LYS A 49 4.57 -0.21 -0.63
C LYS A 49 3.97 -0.77 0.66
N HIS A 50 4.80 -1.23 1.59
CA HIS A 50 4.32 -1.74 2.87
C HIS A 50 3.60 -0.68 3.72
N ASP A 51 4.08 0.57 3.72
CA ASP A 51 3.37 1.65 4.42
C ASP A 51 2.01 1.96 3.77
N LEU A 52 1.94 1.93 2.44
CA LEU A 52 0.68 2.11 1.72
C LEU A 52 -0.32 0.99 2.03
N ASP A 53 0.13 -0.27 2.05
CA ASP A 53 -0.72 -1.41 2.42
C ASP A 53 -1.23 -1.28 3.86
N ALA A 54 -0.35 -0.91 4.80
CA ALA A 54 -0.74 -0.68 6.18
C ALA A 54 -1.74 0.48 6.33
N ARG A 55 -1.57 1.56 5.57
CA ARG A 55 -2.52 2.68 5.53
C ARG A 55 -3.86 2.28 4.92
N LEU A 56 -3.84 1.48 3.85
CA LEU A 56 -5.06 0.97 3.22
C LEU A 56 -5.87 0.11 4.19
N VAL A 57 -5.20 -0.79 4.92
CA VAL A 57 -5.85 -1.62 5.95
C VAL A 57 -6.49 -0.74 7.03
N ARG A 58 -5.78 0.27 7.56
CA ARG A 58 -6.35 1.20 8.55
C ARG A 58 -7.58 1.94 8.02
N VAL A 59 -7.53 2.43 6.78
CA VAL A 59 -8.68 3.10 6.15
C VAL A 59 -9.87 2.16 6.02
N GLN A 60 -9.65 0.90 5.64
CA GLN A 60 -10.72 -0.10 5.57
C GLN A 60 -11.31 -0.40 6.95
N GLU A 61 -10.50 -0.50 7.99
CA GLU A 61 -10.98 -0.66 9.37
C GLU A 61 -11.79 0.54 9.86
N ASP A 62 -11.33 1.76 9.58
CA ASP A 62 -12.05 3.00 9.90
C ASP A 62 -13.41 3.07 9.18
N GLN A 63 -13.44 2.70 7.90
CA GLN A 63 -14.70 2.62 7.13
C GLN A 63 -15.65 1.58 7.71
N GLY A 64 -15.14 0.42 8.14
CA GLY A 64 -15.94 -0.60 8.82
C GLY A 64 -16.54 -0.10 10.14
N ARG A 65 -15.76 0.62 10.95
CA ARG A 65 -16.23 1.25 12.20
C ARG A 65 -17.30 2.31 11.93
N LEU A 66 -17.10 3.17 10.93
CA LEU A 66 -18.07 4.19 10.55
C LEU A 66 -19.39 3.59 10.05
N PHE A 67 -19.31 2.54 9.24
CA PHE A 67 -20.49 1.82 8.77
C PHE A 67 -21.27 1.20 9.93
N GLN A 68 -20.57 0.54 10.87
CA GLN A 68 -21.20 -0.01 12.07
C GLN A 68 -21.89 1.08 12.91
N TYR A 69 -21.24 2.23 13.11
CA TYR A 69 -21.82 3.36 13.84
C TYR A 69 -23.09 3.88 13.15
N LEU A 70 -23.05 4.06 11.83
CA LEU A 70 -24.19 4.56 11.05
C LEU A 70 -25.37 3.59 11.11
N VAL A 71 -25.14 2.29 10.93
CA VAL A 71 -26.21 1.28 11.00
C VAL A 71 -26.79 1.20 12.42
N ALA A 72 -25.94 1.19 13.45
CA ALA A 72 -26.40 1.17 14.84
C ALA A 72 -27.24 2.41 15.18
N GLY A 73 -26.82 3.60 14.71
CA GLY A 73 -27.57 4.85 14.88
C GLY A 73 -28.95 4.77 14.22
N ILE A 74 -29.01 4.40 12.93
CA ILE A 74 -30.27 4.26 12.17
C ILE A 74 -31.22 3.26 12.85
N VAL A 75 -30.70 2.10 13.25
CA VAL A 75 -31.48 1.06 13.93
C VAL A 75 -32.02 1.55 15.28
N SER A 76 -31.22 2.31 16.02
CA SER A 76 -31.65 2.87 17.31
C SER A 76 -32.78 3.90 17.16
N GLU A 77 -32.79 4.66 16.06
CA GLU A 77 -33.85 5.64 15.75
C GLU A 77 -35.13 5.00 15.19
N LEU A 78 -35.02 3.85 14.52
CA LEU A 78 -36.14 3.14 13.88
C LEU A 78 -37.13 2.49 14.85
N ALA A 79 -36.92 2.60 16.17
CA ALA A 79 -37.80 2.06 17.22
C ALA A 79 -38.25 0.60 16.94
N LEU A 80 -37.32 -0.24 16.49
CA LEU A 80 -37.60 -1.63 16.15
C LEU A 80 -38.10 -2.42 17.37
N THR A 81 -39.00 -3.37 17.14
CA THR A 81 -39.41 -4.31 18.20
C THR A 81 -38.26 -5.25 18.55
N SER A 82 -38.25 -5.79 19.76
CA SER A 82 -37.19 -6.70 20.23
C SER A 82 -36.98 -7.91 19.32
N GLU A 83 -38.05 -8.39 18.68
CA GLU A 83 -38.02 -9.51 17.72
C GLU A 83 -37.37 -9.10 16.39
N GLN A 84 -37.59 -7.86 15.93
CA GLN A 84 -36.94 -7.32 14.74
C GLN A 84 -35.45 -7.04 14.97
N THR A 85 -35.08 -6.54 16.16
CA THR A 85 -33.68 -6.33 16.54
C THR A 85 -32.91 -7.66 16.60
N ALA A 86 -33.54 -8.74 17.04
CA ALA A 86 -32.91 -10.07 17.09
C ALA A 86 -32.57 -10.63 15.69
N ASN A 87 -33.38 -10.30 14.68
CA ASN A 87 -33.17 -10.75 13.30
C ASN A 87 -32.17 -9.89 12.52
N LEU A 88 -31.83 -8.70 13.05
CA LEU A 88 -31.02 -7.72 12.36
C LEU A 88 -29.60 -8.20 11.99
N PRO A 89 -28.85 -8.90 12.88
CA PRO A 89 -27.50 -9.37 12.56
C PRO A 89 -27.49 -10.39 11.41
N GLU A 90 -28.50 -11.26 11.34
CA GLU A 90 -28.61 -12.29 10.29
C GLU A 90 -28.88 -11.66 8.91
N VAL A 91 -29.82 -10.70 8.85
CA VAL A 91 -30.14 -9.96 7.63
C VAL A 91 -28.95 -9.12 7.17
N MET A 92 -28.28 -8.42 8.10
CA MET A 92 -27.07 -7.66 7.79
C MET A 92 -25.96 -8.55 7.24
N ALA A 93 -25.71 -9.72 7.86
CA ALA A 93 -24.68 -10.64 7.40
C ALA A 93 -24.96 -11.22 6.01
N LYS A 94 -26.23 -11.40 5.65
CA LYS A 94 -26.64 -11.81 4.30
C LYS A 94 -26.30 -10.72 3.27
N HIS A 95 -26.66 -9.46 3.55
CA HIS A 95 -26.40 -8.36 2.62
C HIS A 95 -24.92 -8.01 2.53
N LEU A 96 -24.17 -8.05 3.63
CA LEU A 96 -22.71 -7.84 3.61
C LEU A 96 -22.00 -8.90 2.76
N ARG A 97 -22.44 -10.16 2.82
CA ARG A 97 -21.91 -11.23 1.93
C ARG A 97 -22.21 -10.96 0.46
N GLN A 98 -23.39 -10.43 0.14
CA GLN A 98 -23.72 -10.02 -1.23
C GLN A 98 -22.78 -8.90 -1.69
N VAL A 99 -22.65 -7.83 -0.89
CA VAL A 99 -21.75 -6.69 -1.19
C VAL A 99 -20.31 -7.16 -1.41
N ALA A 100 -19.79 -8.04 -0.56
CA ALA A 100 -18.45 -8.61 -0.68
C ALA A 100 -18.27 -9.48 -1.95
N ALA A 101 -19.34 -10.10 -2.46
CA ALA A 101 -19.33 -10.84 -3.72
C ALA A 101 -19.35 -9.91 -4.96
N GLY A 102 -19.39 -8.60 -4.78
CA GLY A 102 -19.37 -7.60 -5.85
C GLY A 102 -20.75 -7.30 -6.42
N VAL A 103 -21.65 -6.77 -5.57
CA VAL A 103 -22.99 -6.30 -5.99
C VAL A 103 -22.84 -5.33 -7.16
N LYS A 104 -23.49 -5.67 -8.28
CA LYS A 104 -23.53 -4.78 -9.44
C LYS A 104 -24.50 -3.64 -9.14
N SER A 105 -24.23 -2.44 -9.65
CA SER A 105 -25.10 -1.27 -9.46
C SER A 105 -26.57 -1.52 -9.85
N SER A 106 -26.80 -2.46 -10.78
CA SER A 106 -28.13 -2.92 -11.21
C SER A 106 -28.91 -3.76 -10.19
N GLU A 107 -28.25 -4.24 -9.13
CA GLU A 107 -28.83 -5.07 -8.06
C GLU A 107 -29.13 -4.26 -6.80
N LEU A 108 -28.80 -2.96 -6.79
CA LEU A 108 -29.16 -2.06 -5.71
C LEU A 108 -30.67 -1.78 -5.76
N PRO A 109 -31.38 -1.78 -4.61
CA PRO A 109 -32.77 -1.37 -4.57
C PRO A 109 -32.89 0.08 -5.08
N PRO A 110 -34.00 0.44 -5.76
CA PRO A 110 -34.20 1.81 -6.24
C PRO A 110 -34.10 2.77 -5.06
N ALA A 111 -33.33 3.85 -5.24
CA ALA A 111 -33.27 4.92 -4.26
C ALA A 111 -34.71 5.42 -4.00
N ALA A 112 -35.11 5.39 -2.73
CA ALA A 112 -36.43 5.83 -2.28
C ALA A 112 -36.53 7.36 -2.32
#